data_AF-Q2V4A8-F1
#
_entry.id   AF-Q2V4A8-F1
#
_cell.length_a   1.000
_cell.length_b   1.000
_cell.length_c   1.000
_cell.angle_alpha   90.00
_cell.angle_beta   90.00
_cell.angle_gamma   90.00
#
_symmetry.space_group_name_H-M   'P 1'
#
loop_
_entity.id
_entity.type
_entity.pdbx_description
1 polymer ?
#
loop_
_entity_poly.entity_id
_entity_poly.type
_entity_poly.pdbx_seq_one_letter_code
_entity_poly.pdbx_strand_id
1 'polypeptide(L)' 'MRFTSMIFVLVVILINSLFNFNVLASSVIETTKNDVCSTPCTRRYGTYECWHDCLHERYNDGGCVDGRCCCKK' A
#
# COMPACT_ATOMS: atom_id res chain seq x y z
N MET A 1 41.68 -13.17 -9.46
CA MET A 1 40.43 -12.66 -10.05
C MET A 1 39.22 -13.58 -9.78
N ARG A 2 39.04 -14.13 -8.56
CA ARG A 2 37.90 -15.02 -8.24
C ARG A 2 37.05 -14.52 -7.07
N PHE A 3 37.66 -13.94 -6.03
CA PHE A 3 36.94 -13.41 -4.87
C PHE A 3 36.08 -12.18 -5.19
N THR A 4 36.57 -11.25 -6.02
CA THR A 4 35.84 -10.03 -6.40
C THR A 4 34.54 -10.33 -7.15
N SER A 5 34.50 -11.40 -7.95
CA SER A 5 33.29 -11.83 -8.67
C SER A 5 32.20 -12.32 -7.71
N MET A 6 32.57 -13.07 -6.67
CA MET A 6 31.62 -13.57 -5.68
C MET A 6 30.99 -12.45 -4.85
N ILE A 7 31.79 -11.43 -4.49
CA ILE A 7 31.30 -10.25 -3.77
C ILE A 7 30.27 -9.49 -4.62
N PHE A 8 30.54 -9.32 -5.91
CA PHE A 8 29.61 -8.62 -6.81
C PHE A 8 28.26 -9.33 -6.91
N VAL A 9 28.27 -10.66 -7.05
CA VAL A 9 27.03 -11.47 -7.08
C VAL A 9 26.25 -11.34 -5.77
N LEU A 10 26.93 -11.38 -4.62
CA LEU A 10 26.29 -11.24 -3.31
C LEU A 10 25.60 -9.87 -3.14
N VAL A 11 26.28 -8.79 -3.55
CA VAL A 11 25.74 -7.43 -3.50
C VAL A 11 24.49 -7.29 -4.37
N VAL A 12 24.52 -7.86 -5.59
CA VAL A 12 23.36 -7.83 -6.49
C VAL A 12 22.16 -8.56 -5.89
N ILE A 13 22.37 -9.73 -5.26
CA ILE A 13 21.29 -10.49 -4.60
C ILE A 13 20.68 -9.69 -3.45
N LEU A 14 21.52 -9.10 -2.58
CA LEU A 14 21.06 -8.29 -1.44
C LEU A 14 20.23 -7.08 -1.87
N ILE A 15 20.67 -6.37 -2.92
CA ILE A 15 19.94 -5.23 -3.47
C ILE A 15 18.56 -5.69 -3.99
N ASN A 16 18.50 -6.76 -4.76
CA ASN A 16 17.23 -7.29 -5.27
C ASN A 16 16.30 -7.73 -4.13
N SER A 17 16.82 -8.40 -3.10
CA SER A 17 16.02 -8.78 -1.93
C SER A 17 15.48 -7.56 -1.18
N LEU A 18 16.28 -6.50 -1.01
CA LEU A 18 15.87 -5.27 -0.33
C LEU A 18 14.78 -4.53 -1.13
N PHE A 19 14.92 -4.44 -2.45
CA PHE A 19 13.90 -3.81 -3.30
C PHE A 19 12.60 -4.62 -3.33
N ASN A 20 12.65 -5.94 -3.40
CA ASN A 20 11.46 -6.79 -3.32
C ASN A 20 10.78 -6.70 -1.93
N PHE A 21 11.57 -6.63 -0.85
CA PHE A 21 11.02 -6.41 0.49
C PHE A 21 10.33 -5.05 0.62
N ASN A 22 10.83 -3.98 -0.01
CA ASN A 22 10.13 -2.69 0.03
C ASN A 22 8.82 -2.72 -0.78
N VAL A 23 8.76 -3.44 -1.90
CA VAL A 23 7.52 -3.60 -2.69
C VAL A 23 6.48 -4.44 -1.93
N LEU A 24 6.90 -5.50 -1.24
CA LEU A 24 6.03 -6.35 -0.42
C LEU A 24 5.69 -5.71 0.94
N ALA A 25 6.60 -4.96 1.55
CA ALA A 25 6.33 -4.25 2.80
C ALA A 25 5.35 -3.09 2.58
N SER A 26 5.41 -2.40 1.44
CA SER A 26 4.44 -1.34 1.13
C SER A 26 3.02 -1.88 0.95
N SER A 27 2.86 -3.11 0.43
CA SER A 27 1.54 -3.75 0.32
C SER A 27 1.06 -4.42 1.62
N VAL A 28 1.99 -4.84 2.49
CA VAL A 28 1.68 -5.51 3.78
C VAL A 28 1.46 -4.51 4.92
N ILE A 29 2.02 -3.30 4.85
CA ILE A 29 1.78 -2.25 5.87
C ILE A 29 0.38 -1.62 5.73
N GLU A 30 -0.22 -1.62 4.53
CA GLU A 30 -1.59 -1.11 4.34
C GLU A 30 -2.69 -2.05 4.86
N THR A 31 -2.39 -3.32 5.10
CA THR A 31 -3.41 -4.34 5.45
C THR A 31 -3.57 -4.60 6.94
N THR A 32 -2.78 -3.97 7.81
CA THR A 32 -2.71 -4.32 9.25
C THR A 32 -3.36 -3.32 10.20
N LYS A 33 -4.07 -2.30 9.69
CA LYS A 33 -4.69 -1.28 10.56
C LYS A 33 -6.09 -0.90 10.11
N ASN A 34 -7.04 -1.84 10.13
CA ASN A 34 -8.50 -1.62 10.01
C ASN A 34 -9.03 -0.80 8.82
N ASP A 35 -8.17 -0.43 7.88
CA ASP A 35 -8.50 0.43 6.75
C ASP A 35 -8.94 -0.43 5.56
N VAL A 36 -10.23 -0.43 5.23
CA VAL A 36 -10.76 -1.18 4.08
C VAL A 36 -10.77 -0.27 2.86
N CYS A 37 -9.91 -0.56 1.89
CA CYS A 37 -9.85 0.12 0.60
C CYS A 37 -10.53 -0.70 -0.50
N SER A 38 -11.70 -0.30 -0.98
CA SER A 38 -12.49 -1.10 -1.92
C SER A 38 -12.97 -0.32 -3.15
N THR A 39 -13.78 0.72 -2.96
CA THR A 39 -14.48 1.43 -4.03
C THR A 39 -13.52 2.35 -4.80
N PRO A 40 -13.43 2.30 -6.13
CA PRO A 40 -12.60 3.24 -6.89
C PRO A 40 -13.17 4.65 -6.80
N CYS A 41 -12.30 5.62 -6.53
CA CYS A 41 -12.66 7.02 -6.57
C CYS A 41 -12.76 7.50 -8.03
N THR A 42 -13.80 8.27 -8.33
CA THR A 42 -14.07 8.83 -9.66
C THR A 42 -14.29 10.34 -9.57
N ARG A 43 -14.45 11.01 -10.72
CA ARG A 43 -14.80 12.45 -10.73
C ARG A 43 -16.10 12.77 -10.01
N ARG A 44 -17.01 11.80 -9.85
CA ARG A 44 -18.30 11.95 -9.13
C ARG A 44 -18.30 11.30 -7.75
N TYR A 45 -17.28 10.50 -7.44
CA TYR A 45 -17.18 9.75 -6.20
C TYR A 45 -15.80 10.03 -5.62
N GLY A 46 -15.72 11.15 -4.90
CA GLY A 46 -14.49 11.66 -4.32
C GLY A 46 -14.43 11.38 -2.83
N THR A 47 -13.64 12.20 -2.14
CA THR A 47 -13.41 12.07 -0.71
C THR A 47 -14.68 12.20 0.12
N TYR A 48 -15.61 13.09 -0.27
CA TYR A 48 -16.84 13.31 0.49
C TYR A 48 -17.80 12.11 0.41
N GLU A 49 -18.03 11.58 -0.79
CA GLU A 49 -18.88 10.41 -1.01
C GLU A 49 -18.28 9.18 -0.31
N CYS A 50 -16.97 8.98 -0.47
CA CYS A 50 -16.24 7.93 0.24
C CYS A 50 -16.39 8.06 1.77
N TRP A 51 -16.13 9.25 2.32
CA TRP A 51 -16.25 9.51 3.76
C TRP A 51 -17.67 9.23 4.27
N HIS A 52 -18.69 9.71 3.56
CA HIS A 52 -20.09 9.49 3.92
C HIS A 52 -20.46 8.00 3.92
N ASP A 53 -20.02 7.25 2.90
CA ASP A 53 -20.24 5.81 2.81
C ASP A 53 -19.50 5.05 3.92
N CYS A 54 -18.27 5.42 4.22
CA CYS A 54 -17.50 4.85 5.34
C CYS A 54 -18.23 5.05 6.68
N LEU A 55 -18.75 6.25 6.94
CA LEU A 55 -19.55 6.52 8.13
C LEU A 55 -20.83 5.67 8.17
N HIS A 56 -21.49 5.49 7.02
CA HIS A 56 -22.68 4.64 6.90
C HIS A 56 -22.36 3.17 7.26
N GLU A 57 -21.19 2.68 6.82
CA GLU A 57 -20.67 1.34 7.07
C GLU A 57 -20.01 1.17 8.46
N ARG A 58 -20.19 2.15 9.38
CA ARG A 58 -19.68 2.13 10.77
C ARG A 58 -18.15 2.25 10.90
N TYR A 59 -17.50 2.88 9.93
CA TYR A 59 -16.14 3.38 10.08
C TYR A 59 -16.16 4.78 10.72
N ASN A 60 -15.03 5.19 11.29
CA ASN A 60 -14.88 6.51 11.94
C ASN A 60 -14.42 7.58 10.96
N ASP A 61 -13.75 7.19 9.88
CA ASP A 61 -13.26 8.09 8.85
C ASP A 61 -13.22 7.38 7.49
N GLY A 62 -13.01 8.14 6.43
CA GLY A 62 -12.94 7.63 5.08
C GLY A 62 -12.39 8.66 4.11
N GLY A 63 -11.62 8.22 3.12
CA GLY A 63 -11.15 9.12 2.08
C GLY A 63 -10.54 8.42 0.87
N CYS A 64 -10.38 9.18 -0.21
CA CYS A 64 -9.72 8.69 -1.42
C CYS A 64 -8.20 8.70 -1.25
N VAL A 65 -7.59 7.52 -1.27
CA VAL A 65 -6.15 7.26 -1.21
C VAL A 65 -5.77 6.45 -2.45
N ASP A 66 -4.81 6.94 -3.24
CA ASP A 66 -4.36 6.28 -4.49
C ASP A 66 -5.48 5.83 -5.44
N GLY A 67 -6.54 6.65 -5.54
CA GLY A 67 -7.69 6.39 -6.43
C GLY A 67 -8.68 5.37 -5.89
N ARG A 68 -8.59 4.96 -4.61
CA ARG A 68 -9.54 4.08 -3.93
C ARG A 68 -10.05 4.72 -2.64
N CYS A 69 -11.31 4.45 -2.32
CA CYS A 69 -11.93 4.83 -1.07
C CYS A 69 -11.46 3.88 0.02
N CYS A 70 -10.82 4.43 1.04
CA CYS A 70 -10.29 3.72 2.19
C CYS A 70 -11.01 4.16 3.46
N CYS A 71 -11.74 3.25 4.09
CA CYS A 71 -12.50 3.49 5.31
C CYS A 71 -11.73 3.06 6.55
N LYS A 72 -11.66 3.92 7.57
CA LYS A 72 -10.85 3.71 8.79
C LYS A 72 -11.71 3.55 10.03
N LYS A 73 -11.45 2.51 10.82
CA LYS A 73 -12.09 2.36 12.14
C LYS A 73 -11.29 3.08 13.23
#